data_AF-A0A4U6LP45-F1
#
_entry.id   AF-A0A4U6LP45-F1
#
_cell.length_a   1.000
_cell.length_b   1.000
_cell.length_c   1.000
_cell.angle_alpha   90.00
_cell.angle_beta   90.00
_cell.angle_gamma   90.00
#
_symmetry.space_group_name_H-M   'P 1'
#
loop_
_entity.id
_entity.type
_entity.pdbx_description
1 polymer ?
#
loop_
_entity_poly.entity_id
_entity_poly.type
_entity_poly.pdbx_seq_one_letter_code
_entity_poly.pdbx_strand_id
1 'polypeptide(L)' 'GLSGILASQAESVCEAYADLFTLDPVIEKEEWCRITGQKK' A
#
# COMPACT_ATOMS: atom_id res chain seq x y z
N GLY A 1 -6.53 -5.66 3.72
CA GLY A 1 -5.37 -4.76 3.82
C GLY A 1 -4.13 -5.59 3.68
N LEU A 2 -3.20 -5.19 2.82
CA LEU A 2 -1.87 -5.80 2.78
C LEU A 2 -1.07 -5.26 3.97
N SER A 3 -0.58 -6.16 4.81
CA SER A 3 0.31 -5.84 5.93
C SER A 3 1.57 -6.67 5.80
N GLY A 4 2.73 -6.02 5.86
CA GLY A 4 4.01 -6.68 5.71
C GLY A 4 4.57 -6.59 4.29
N ILE A 5 4.52 -5.40 3.68
CA ILE A 5 5.27 -5.11 2.45
C ILE A 5 6.46 -4.24 2.83
N LEU A 6 7.62 -4.53 2.25
CA LEU A 6 8.79 -3.67 2.40
C LEU A 6 8.51 -2.30 1.79
N ALA A 7 9.09 -1.23 2.33
CA ALA A 7 8.93 0.11 1.78
C ALA A 7 9.31 0.19 0.30
N SER A 8 10.34 -0.55 -0.10
CA SER A 8 10.77 -0.69 -1.50
C SER A 8 9.72 -1.35 -2.42
N GLN A 9 8.76 -2.09 -1.87
CA GLN A 9 7.68 -2.73 -2.63
C GLN A 9 6.37 -1.94 -2.55
N ALA A 10 6.28 -0.94 -1.66
CA ALA A 10 5.06 -0.19 -1.45
C ALA A 10 4.60 0.56 -2.72
N GLU A 11 5.55 1.11 -3.47
CA GLU A 11 5.25 1.85 -4.71
C GLU A 11 4.63 0.93 -5.79
N SER A 12 5.23 -0.24 -6.05
CA SER A 12 4.69 -1.21 -7.02
C SER A 12 3.32 -1.75 -6.61
N VAL A 13 3.09 -1.98 -5.31
CA VAL A 13 1.78 -2.39 -4.80
C VAL A 13 0.77 -1.24 -4.94
N CYS A 14 1.18 -0.01 -4.67
CA CYS A 14 0.32 1.15 -4.88
C CYS A 14 -0.11 1.25 -6.34
N GLU A 15 0.82 1.19 -7.29
CA GLU A 15 0.52 1.26 -8.72
C GLU A 15 -0.41 0.12 -9.18
N ALA A 16 -0.13 -1.12 -8.78
CA ALA A 16 -0.93 -2.28 -9.18
C ALA A 16 -2.39 -2.20 -8.69
N TYR A 17 -2.64 -1.55 -7.56
CA TYR A 17 -3.96 -1.45 -6.95
C TYR A 17 -4.61 -0.07 -7.09
N ALA A 18 -3.91 0.95 -7.61
CA ALA A 18 -4.42 2.33 -7.75
C ALA A 18 -5.65 2.42 -8.67
N ASP A 19 -5.69 1.63 -9.74
CA ASP A 19 -6.85 1.58 -10.64
C ASP A 19 -8.06 0.87 -10.01
N LEU A 20 -7.80 -0.12 -9.15
CA LEU A 20 -8.81 -1.00 -8.56
C LEU A 20 -9.39 -0.45 -7.24
N PHE A 21 -8.58 0.27 -6.46
CA PHE A 21 -8.90 0.76 -5.13
C PHE A 21 -8.42 2.20 -4.97
N THR A 22 -9.17 2.99 -4.20
CA THR A 22 -8.67 4.28 -3.71
C THR A 22 -7.75 4.00 -2.54
N LEU A 23 -6.45 4.00 -2.79
CA LEU A 23 -5.44 3.73 -1.79
C LEU A 23 -5.29 4.93 -0.85
N ASP A 24 -5.32 4.65 0.45
CA ASP A 24 -4.97 5.59 1.51
C ASP A 24 -3.45 5.77 1.58
N PRO A 25 -2.96 6.88 2.15
CA PRO A 25 -1.53 7.12 2.29
C PRO A 25 -0.83 5.94 2.99
N VAL A 26 0.29 5.50 2.39
CA VAL A 26 1.09 4.39 2.90
C VAL A 26 1.63 4.75 4.28
N ILE A 27 1.32 3.93 5.28
CA ILE A 27 1.83 4.13 6.65
C ILE A 27 3.11 3.31 6.78
N GLU A 28 4.24 3.98 6.89
CA GLU A 28 5.55 3.39 7.13
C GLU A 28 5.75 3.19 8.64
N LYS A 29 6.20 2.00 9.03
CA LYS A 29 6.58 1.68 10.40
C LYS A 29 7.84 0.82 10.41
N GLU A 30 8.95 1.45 10.76
CA GLU A 30 10.28 0.83 10.81
C GLU A 30 10.69 0.25 9.46
N GLU A 31 10.70 -1.07 9.30
CA GLU A 31 11.09 -1.77 8.07
C GLU A 31 9.89 -2.12 7.17
N TRP A 32 8.67 -1.82 7.63
CA TRP A 32 7.43 -2.25 6.99
C TRP A 32 6.56 -1.09 6.58
N CYS A 33 5.89 -1.23 5.45
CA CYS A 33 4.81 -0.37 5.02
C CYS A 33 3.47 -1.08 5.14
N ARG A 34 2.45 -0.29 5.48
CA ARG A 34 1.06 -0.71 5.48
C ARG A 34 0.32 0.12 4.44
N ILE A 35 -0.19 -0.58 3.42
CA ILE A 35 -1.06 0.02 2.42
C ILE A 35 -2.49 -0.38 2.73
N THR A 36 -3.30 0.62 2.99
CA THR A 36 -4.76 0.49 3.10
C THR A 36 -5.40 1.16 1.90
N GLY A 37 -6.59 0.71 1.54
CA GLY A 37 -7.35 1.32 0.47
C GLY A 37 -8.77 0.82 0.50
N GLN A 38 -9.67 1.65 -0.01
CA GLN A 38 -11.09 1.34 -0.10
C GLN A 38 -11.43 1.01 -1.54
N LYS A 39 -12.26 -0.03 -1.73
CA LYS A 39 -12.72 -0.41 -3.06
C LYS A 39 -13.64 0.68 -3.59
N LYS A 40 -13.46 1.09 -4.85
CA LYS A 40 -14.42 1.95 -5.55
C LYS A 40 -15.78 1.26 -5.69
#